data_AF-A0A2N5RWE1-F1
#
_entry.id   AF-A0A2N5RWE1-F1
#
_cell.length_a   1.000
_cell.length_b   1.000
_cell.length_c   1.000
_cell.angle_alpha   90.00
_cell.angle_beta   90.00
_cell.angle_gamma   90.00
#
_symmetry.space_group_name_H-M   'P 1'
#
loop_
_entity.id
_entity.type
_entity.pdbx_description
1 polymer ?
#
loop_
_entity_poly.entity_id
_entity_poly.type
_entity_poly.pdbx_seq_one_letter_code
_entity_poly.pdbx_strand_id
1 'polypeptide(L)'
;MPPKRTSTSNPSGNFSQTPASQNRPKKAPVSWEKDGTDGNSSIRIVLDWLAVEGNFQRWRGDTKGGLSKLALANEILDEMAKAGITHRDNKGIQTRIQDLQISYGKARDYL
;
A
#
# COMPACT_ATOMS: atom_id res chain seq x y z
N MET A 1 -56.10 -17.15 -28.86
CA MET A 1 -55.73 -18.55 -29.13
C MET A 1 -54.28 -18.58 -29.63
N PRO A 2 -53.42 -19.52 -29.17
CA PRO A 2 -51.99 -19.52 -29.49
C PRO A 2 -51.71 -20.20 -30.85
N PRO A 3 -50.49 -20.02 -31.40
CA PRO A 3 -49.70 -21.21 -31.76
C PRO A 3 -48.22 -21.02 -31.38
N LYS A 4 -47.53 -21.97 -30.73
CA LYS A 4 -47.11 -23.34 -31.09
C LYS A 4 -45.61 -23.32 -31.39
N ARG A 5 -44.83 -24.01 -30.56
CA ARG A 5 -43.38 -24.22 -30.71
C ARG A 5 -43.12 -25.04 -31.98
N THR A 6 -42.07 -24.68 -32.73
CA THR A 6 -41.46 -25.54 -33.74
C THR A 6 -39.95 -25.45 -33.60
N SER A 7 -39.31 -26.61 -33.38
CA SER A 7 -37.87 -26.81 -33.33
C SER A 7 -37.30 -26.85 -34.75
N THR A 8 -36.21 -26.13 -35.06
CA THR A 8 -35.38 -26.42 -36.25
C THR A 8 -33.94 -25.89 -36.09
N SER A 9 -32.99 -26.82 -36.18
CA SER A 9 -31.58 -26.75 -36.67
C SER A 9 -30.60 -25.66 -36.21
N ASN A 10 -29.47 -26.13 -35.64
CA ASN A 10 -28.14 -25.49 -35.70
C ASN A 10 -27.67 -25.29 -37.16
N PRO A 11 -26.77 -24.32 -37.43
CA PRO A 11 -25.36 -24.70 -37.52
C PRO A 11 -24.40 -23.74 -36.81
N SER A 12 -23.31 -24.36 -36.35
CA SER A 12 -22.09 -23.85 -35.74
C SER A 12 -21.66 -22.46 -36.21
N GLY A 13 -21.61 -21.52 -35.26
CA GLY A 13 -20.78 -20.31 -35.30
C GLY A 13 -19.63 -20.49 -34.34
N ASN A 14 -18.40 -20.49 -34.88
CA ASN A 14 -17.15 -20.69 -34.16
C ASN A 14 -16.89 -19.50 -33.22
N PHE A 15 -17.28 -19.59 -31.95
CA PHE A 15 -16.90 -18.58 -30.95
C PHE A 15 -15.47 -18.86 -30.50
N SER A 16 -14.53 -18.07 -31.04
CA SER A 16 -13.21 -17.89 -30.46
C SER A 16 -13.38 -17.41 -29.01
N GLN A 17 -13.14 -18.31 -28.06
CA GLN A 17 -13.16 -17.98 -26.64
C GLN A 17 -12.00 -17.03 -26.33
N THR A 18 -12.32 -15.78 -26.02
CA THR A 18 -11.44 -14.90 -25.28
C THR A 18 -11.12 -15.55 -23.93
N PRO A 19 -9.84 -15.66 -23.53
CA PRO A 19 -9.51 -16.28 -22.25
C PRO A 19 -10.12 -15.44 -21.13
N ALA A 20 -10.96 -16.10 -20.33
CA ALA A 20 -11.58 -15.52 -19.14
C ALA A 20 -10.52 -14.88 -18.26
N SER A 21 -10.71 -13.60 -17.94
CA SER A 21 -9.91 -12.87 -16.97
C SER A 21 -10.01 -13.60 -15.63
N GLN A 22 -8.97 -14.35 -15.27
CA GLN A 22 -8.92 -15.04 -14.00
C GLN A 22 -8.98 -14.00 -12.89
N ASN A 23 -10.09 -13.99 -12.16
CA ASN A 23 -10.31 -13.15 -11.00
C ASN A 23 -9.37 -13.63 -9.88
N ARG A 24 -8.09 -13.24 -9.94
CA ARG A 24 -7.12 -13.55 -8.90
C ARG A 24 -7.61 -12.89 -7.61
N PRO A 25 -7.72 -13.65 -6.49
CA PRO A 25 -8.08 -13.05 -5.22
C PRO A 25 -7.05 -11.96 -4.89
N LYS A 26 -7.55 -10.74 -4.65
CA LYS A 26 -6.70 -9.62 -4.20
C LYS A 26 -6.07 -10.05 -2.87
N LYS A 27 -4.73 -10.14 -2.83
CA LYS A 27 -4.01 -10.43 -1.59
C LYS A 27 -4.42 -9.41 -0.52
N ALA A 28 -4.69 -9.89 0.69
CA ALA A 28 -5.00 -9.01 1.80
C ALA A 28 -3.86 -8.00 2.03
N PRO A 29 -4.16 -6.76 2.44
CA PRO A 29 -3.13 -5.78 2.75
C PRO A 29 -2.14 -6.31 3.80
N VAL A 30 -0.84 -6.14 3.55
CA VAL A 30 0.20 -6.58 4.48
C VAL A 30 0.24 -5.65 5.70
N SER A 31 0.07 -6.21 6.91
CA SER A 31 0.06 -5.46 8.17
C SER A 31 1.40 -4.78 8.43
N TRP A 32 1.40 -3.49 8.75
CA TRP A 32 2.61 -2.72 9.07
C TRP A 32 3.25 -3.07 10.42
N GLU A 33 2.53 -3.77 11.28
CA GLU A 33 2.97 -4.10 12.64
C GLU A 33 3.53 -5.53 12.76
N LYS A 34 3.30 -6.37 11.74
CA LYS A 34 3.56 -7.81 11.77
C LYS A 34 4.25 -8.32 10.49
N ASP A 35 4.84 -7.43 9.71
CA ASP A 35 5.46 -7.75 8.42
C ASP A 35 6.97 -7.96 8.46
N GLY A 36 7.59 -7.82 9.62
CA GLY A 36 8.99 -8.15 9.85
C GLY A 36 9.16 -9.32 10.83
N THR A 37 10.38 -9.81 10.92
CA THR A 37 10.79 -10.82 11.91
C THR A 37 11.41 -10.15 13.13
N ASP A 38 11.44 -10.86 14.27
CA ASP A 38 12.18 -10.45 15.48
C ASP A 38 11.86 -9.04 16.01
N GLY A 39 10.63 -8.56 15.80
CA GLY A 39 10.19 -7.23 16.26
C GLY A 39 10.49 -6.08 15.30
N ASN A 40 11.22 -6.32 14.20
CA ASN A 40 11.58 -5.33 13.18
C ASN A 40 10.45 -5.12 12.17
N SER A 41 9.28 -4.68 12.63
CA SER A 41 8.15 -4.36 11.76
C SER A 41 8.33 -3.03 11.02
N SER A 42 7.64 -2.85 9.88
CA SER A 42 7.70 -1.59 9.12
C SER A 42 7.30 -0.38 9.96
N ILE A 43 6.30 -0.52 10.85
CA ILE A 43 5.88 0.58 11.72
C ILE A 43 7.00 0.98 12.69
N ARG A 44 7.75 0.01 13.20
CA ARG A 44 8.84 0.24 14.15
C ARG A 44 9.97 1.00 13.46
N ILE A 45 10.36 0.58 12.27
CA ILE A 45 11.40 1.23 11.46
C ILE A 45 11.02 2.67 11.12
N VAL A 46 9.77 2.92 10.72
CA VAL A 46 9.28 4.29 10.48
C VAL A 46 9.39 5.15 11.74
N LEU A 47 8.93 4.63 12.88
CA LEU A 47 8.97 5.38 14.15
C LEU A 47 10.41 5.63 14.62
N ASP A 48 11.28 4.63 14.55
CA ASP A 48 12.68 4.76 14.92
C ASP A 48 13.39 5.77 13.99
N TRP A 49 13.15 5.74 12.68
CA TRP A 49 13.70 6.73 11.74
C TRP A 49 13.21 8.15 12.05
N LEU A 50 11.93 8.34 12.37
CA LEU A 50 11.37 9.65 12.74
C LEU A 50 11.88 10.15 14.10
N ALA A 51 12.22 9.23 15.01
CA ALA A 51 12.75 9.54 16.33
C ALA A 51 14.23 9.97 16.30
N VAL A 52 14.97 9.64 15.24
CA VAL A 52 16.32 10.17 15.02
C VAL A 52 16.26 11.70 14.91
N GLU A 53 17.18 12.35 15.62
CA GLU A 53 17.24 13.80 15.70
C GLU A 53 17.26 14.45 14.31
N GLY A 54 16.39 15.44 14.10
CA GLY A 54 16.29 16.18 12.84
C GLY A 54 15.50 15.49 11.72
N ASN A 55 15.27 14.18 11.74
CA ASN A 55 14.58 13.47 10.66
C ASN A 55 13.11 13.87 10.52
N PHE A 56 12.38 14.00 11.64
CA PHE A 56 11.02 14.51 11.59
C PHE A 56 10.94 15.95 11.05
N GLN A 57 11.92 16.80 11.36
CA GLN A 57 11.98 18.17 10.87
C GLN A 57 12.28 18.22 9.36
N ARG A 58 13.20 17.36 8.88
CA ARG A 58 13.44 17.12 7.44
C ARG A 58 12.14 16.69 6.75
N TRP A 59 11.40 15.76 7.34
CA TRP A 59 10.13 15.25 6.80
C TRP A 59 9.03 16.31 6.70
N ARG A 60 8.93 17.21 7.68
CA ARG A 60 7.97 18.32 7.70
C ARG A 60 8.23 19.37 6.63
N GLY A 61 9.43 19.44 6.08
CA GLY A 61 9.74 20.31 4.94
C GLY A 61 10.01 21.76 5.32
N ASP A 62 10.34 22.05 6.57
CA ASP A 62 10.60 23.42 7.06
C ASP A 62 12.02 23.93 6.71
N THR A 63 12.78 23.16 5.94
CA THR A 63 14.13 23.51 5.51
C THR A 63 14.13 23.93 4.04
N LYS A 64 14.56 25.18 3.80
CA LYS A 64 14.71 25.88 2.51
C LYS A 64 15.54 25.14 1.44
N GLY A 65 15.98 23.90 1.70
CA GLY A 65 16.80 23.06 0.83
C GLY A 65 16.08 21.89 0.15
N GLY A 66 14.76 21.75 0.34
CA GLY A 66 13.92 20.96 -0.58
C GLY A 66 14.33 19.50 -0.79
N LEU A 67 14.73 18.78 0.26
CA LEU A 67 14.73 17.31 0.17
C LEU A 67 13.28 16.87 0.01
N SER A 68 12.95 16.35 -1.17
CA SER A 68 11.59 15.89 -1.47
C SER A 68 11.20 14.78 -0.48
N LYS A 69 9.93 14.73 -0.07
CA LYS A 69 9.38 13.61 0.71
C LYS A 69 9.66 12.25 0.05
N LEU A 70 9.81 12.24 -1.28
CA LEU A 70 10.23 11.08 -2.06
C LEU A 70 11.63 10.60 -1.63
N ALA A 71 12.62 11.50 -1.55
CA ALA A 71 13.99 11.15 -1.14
C ALA A 71 14.02 10.60 0.29
N LEU A 72 13.33 11.25 1.22
CA LEU A 72 13.26 10.78 2.62
C LEU A 72 12.52 9.45 2.75
N ALA A 73 11.47 9.24 1.96
CA ALA A 73 10.78 7.94 1.94
C ALA A 73 11.65 6.84 1.31
N ASN A 74 12.56 7.16 0.40
CA ASN A 74 13.56 6.20 -0.09
C ASN A 74 14.60 5.86 0.99
N GLU A 75 15.07 6.83 1.78
CA GLU A 75 15.95 6.54 2.93
C GLU A 75 15.29 5.54 3.90
N ILE A 76 13.98 5.70 4.17
CA ILE A 76 13.23 4.78 5.02
C ILE A 76 13.09 3.39 4.35
N LEU A 77 12.87 3.33 3.03
CA LEU A 77 12.83 2.05 2.31
C LEU A 77 14.17 1.32 2.37
N ASP A 78 15.29 2.05 2.33
CA ASP A 78 16.61 1.46 2.48
C ASP A 78 16.80 0.88 3.90
N GLU A 79 16.33 1.56 4.95
CA GLU A 79 16.31 1.00 6.31
C GLU A 79 15.41 -0.24 6.42
N MET A 80 14.25 -0.24 5.77
CA MET A 80 13.37 -1.43 5.70
C MET A 80 14.04 -2.59 4.98
N ALA A 81 14.74 -2.34 3.88
CA ALA A 81 15.45 -3.36 3.12
C ALA A 81 16.59 -3.97 3.94
N LYS A 82 17.33 -3.18 4.73
CA LYS A 82 18.35 -3.67 5.68
C LYS A 82 17.73 -4.61 6.73
N ALA A 83 16.48 -4.37 7.12
CA ALA A 83 15.72 -5.24 8.02
C ALA A 83 15.03 -6.43 7.32
N GLY A 84 15.22 -6.61 6.00
CA GLY A 84 14.63 -7.71 5.22
C GLY A 84 13.22 -7.44 4.70
N ILE A 85 12.69 -6.23 4.87
CA ILE A 85 11.37 -5.83 4.39
C ILE A 85 11.49 -5.16 3.02
N THR A 86 11.04 -5.85 1.96
CA THR A 86 11.20 -5.39 0.56
C THR A 86 9.89 -5.12 -0.18
N HIS A 87 8.74 -5.38 0.44
CA HIS A 87 7.43 -5.26 -0.21
C HIS A 87 6.79 -3.87 -0.08
N ARG A 88 7.45 -2.95 0.64
CA ARG A 88 6.98 -1.58 0.87
C ARG A 88 7.38 -0.67 -0.28
N ASP A 89 6.61 0.39 -0.46
CA ASP A 89 6.81 1.38 -1.51
C ASP A 89 6.72 2.81 -0.95
N ASN A 90 7.25 3.76 -1.70
CA ASN A 90 7.39 5.15 -1.27
C ASN A 90 6.04 5.80 -0.91
N LYS A 91 5.00 5.53 -1.72
CA LYS A 91 3.65 6.05 -1.47
C LYS A 91 3.08 5.42 -0.19
N GLY A 92 3.33 4.13 0.04
CA GLY A 92 3.03 3.45 1.29
C GLY A 92 3.64 4.17 2.50
N ILE A 93 4.93 4.50 2.46
CA ILE A 93 5.63 5.21 3.55
C ILE A 93 4.99 6.58 3.81
N GLN A 94 4.78 7.38 2.76
CA GLN A 94 4.19 8.71 2.88
C GLN A 94 2.80 8.65 3.51
N THR A 95 1.95 7.74 3.02
CA THR A 95 0.59 7.52 3.56
C THR A 95 0.67 7.12 5.03
N ARG A 96 1.57 6.19 5.38
CA ARG A 96 1.67 5.70 6.75
C ARG A 96 2.10 6.80 7.74
N ILE A 97 3.04 7.65 7.37
CA ILE A 97 3.46 8.77 8.22
C ILE A 97 2.33 9.79 8.36
N GLN A 98 1.58 10.07 7.28
CA GLN A 98 0.41 10.94 7.36
C GLN A 98 -0.67 10.37 8.30
N ASP A 99 -0.98 9.08 8.21
CA ASP A 99 -1.94 8.41 9.08
C ASP A 99 -1.54 8.50 10.56
N LEU A 100 -0.24 8.32 10.84
CA LEU A 100 0.32 8.48 12.19
C LEU A 100 0.12 9.90 12.73
N GLN A 101 0.40 10.91 11.92
CA GLN A 101 0.20 12.32 12.29
C GLN A 101 -1.28 12.63 12.57
N ILE A 102 -2.19 12.15 11.72
CA ILE A 102 -3.64 12.31 11.90
C ILE A 102 -4.10 11.61 13.18
N SER A 103 -3.66 10.37 13.41
CA SER A 103 -4.01 9.59 14.60
C SER A 103 -3.54 10.27 15.87
N TYR A 104 -2.30 10.77 15.89
CA TYR A 104 -1.77 11.51 17.02
C TYR A 104 -2.53 12.83 17.26
N GLY A 105 -2.83 13.58 16.20
CA GLY A 105 -3.62 14.81 16.29
C GLY A 105 -4.98 14.57 16.94
N LYS A 106 -5.73 13.56 16.47
CA LYS A 106 -7.01 13.16 17.06
C LYS A 106 -6.89 12.76 18.53
N ALA A 107 -5.87 11.98 18.88
CA ALA A 107 -5.65 11.54 20.26
C ALA A 107 -5.29 12.71 21.18
N ARG A 108 -4.48 13.66 20.68
CA ARG A 108 -4.13 14.88 21.41
C ARG A 108 -5.33 15.79 21.60
N ASP A 109 -6.16 15.97 20.59
CA ASP A 109 -7.34 16.85 20.64
C ASP A 109 -8.49 16.27 21.51
N TYR A 110 -8.38 14.99 21.91
CA TYR A 110 -9.30 14.33 22.83
C TYR A 110 -9.00 14.62 24.32
N LEU A 111 -7.79 15.10 24.63
CA LEU A 111 -7.35 15.49 25.98
C LEU A 111 -7.60 16.98 26.22
#